data_AF-A0A2E0QJB7-F1
#
_entry.id   AF-A0A2E0QJB7-F1
#
_cell.length_a   1.000
_cell.length_b   1.000
_cell.length_c   1.000
_cell.angle_alpha   90.00
_cell.angle_beta   90.00
_cell.angle_gamma   90.00
#
_symmetry.space_group_name_H-M   'P 1'
#
loop_
_entity.id
_entity.type
_entity.pdbx_description
1 polymer ?
#
loop_
_entity_poly.entity_id
_entity_poly.type
_entity_poly.pdbx_seq_one_letter_code
_entity_poly.pdbx_strand_id
1 'polypeptide(L)'
;MLKSLHSLICVVIVHLLSSGLSYADSHEKFQWFSWRGPVGNGVSHEEYEDWKFNNKPSWTYDLKGRGTPVIADGKMFVFGYRGEGEEVEELIVCLDAKTGKKEWEYSFRDYISDTIYDRYSIGSAAIDPITKNVYL
;
A
#
# COMPACT_ATOMS: atom_id res chain seq x y z
N MET A 1 35.37 2.25 -40.58
CA MET A 1 35.19 2.86 -39.25
C MET A 1 33.75 3.29 -38.95
N LEU A 2 32.97 3.83 -39.89
CA LEU A 2 31.61 4.36 -39.62
C LEU A 2 30.53 3.32 -39.22
N LYS A 3 30.64 2.06 -39.67
CA LYS A 3 29.68 0.98 -39.31
C LYS A 3 29.79 0.50 -37.85
N SER A 4 30.99 0.60 -37.27
CA SER A 4 31.25 0.24 -35.87
C SER A 4 30.60 1.21 -34.89
N LEU A 5 30.46 2.48 -35.28
CA LEU A 5 29.90 3.53 -34.42
C LEU A 5 28.37 3.42 -34.29
N HIS A 6 27.68 3.01 -35.37
CA HIS A 6 26.24 2.77 -35.35
C HIS A 6 25.87 1.55 -34.50
N SER A 7 26.69 0.49 -34.55
CA SER A 7 26.52 -0.70 -33.72
C SER A 7 26.72 -0.42 -32.23
N LEU A 8 27.67 0.46 -31.87
CA LEU A 8 27.88 0.87 -30.48
C LEU A 8 26.72 1.72 -29.95
N ILE A 9 26.18 2.63 -30.76
CA ILE A 9 25.07 3.50 -30.36
C ILE A 9 23.79 2.69 -30.09
N CYS A 10 23.48 1.68 -30.91
CA CYS A 10 22.34 0.79 -30.66
C CYS A 10 22.49 -0.03 -29.37
N VAL A 11 23.70 -0.49 -29.02
CA VAL A 11 23.96 -1.24 -27.79
C VAL A 11 23.82 -0.35 -26.54
N VAL A 12 24.24 0.92 -26.63
CA VAL A 12 24.10 1.89 -25.52
C VAL A 12 22.63 2.28 -25.29
N ILE A 13 21.84 2.44 -26.35
CA ILE A 13 20.39 2.76 -26.24
C ILE A 13 19.60 1.59 -25.64
N VAL A 14 19.96 0.34 -25.98
CA VAL A 14 19.32 -0.85 -25.39
C VAL A 14 19.65 -0.98 -23.90
N HIS A 15 20.88 -0.64 -23.47
CA HIS A 15 21.23 -0.64 -22.05
C HIS A 15 20.51 0.46 -21.25
N LEU A 16 20.37 1.67 -21.81
CA LEU A 16 19.63 2.78 -21.18
C LEU A 16 18.12 2.54 -21.08
N LEU A 17 17.54 1.74 -22.00
CA LEU A 17 16.13 1.33 -21.94
C LEU A 17 15.90 0.16 -20.97
N SER A 18 16.90 -0.69 -20.73
CA SER A 18 16.80 -1.78 -19.75
C SER A 18 16.92 -1.34 -18.29
N SER A 19 17.47 -0.16 -18.01
CA SER A 19 17.53 0.42 -16.65
C SER A 19 16.19 0.98 -16.14
N GLY A 20 15.14 0.98 -16.97
CA GLY A 20 13.78 1.38 -16.59
C GLY A 20 12.89 0.25 -16.07
N LEU A 21 13.40 -0.99 -16.00
CA LEU A 21 12.68 -2.10 -15.40
C LEU A 21 12.85 -2.06 -13.88
N SER A 22 11.83 -1.48 -13.24
CA SER A 22 11.43 -1.62 -11.84
C SER A 22 12.43 -2.35 -10.95
N TYR A 23 13.11 -1.59 -10.08
CA TYR A 23 13.54 -2.13 -8.81
C TYR A 23 12.27 -2.38 -7.99
N ALA A 24 11.63 -3.54 -8.21
CA ALA A 24 10.74 -4.10 -7.21
C ALA A 24 11.65 -4.36 -6.01
N ASP A 25 11.66 -3.42 -5.07
CA ASP A 25 12.48 -3.50 -3.88
C ASP A 25 12.04 -4.75 -3.11
N SER A 26 12.85 -5.80 -3.25
CA SER A 26 12.57 -7.19 -2.92
C SER A 26 12.64 -7.46 -1.41
N HIS A 27 12.30 -6.48 -0.60
CA HIS A 27 12.24 -6.65 0.84
C HIS A 27 10.85 -7.16 1.24
N GLU A 28 10.46 -8.37 0.81
CA GLU A 28 9.27 -9.06 1.33
C GLU A 28 9.23 -9.06 2.86
N LYS A 29 10.42 -9.06 3.50
CA LYS A 29 10.62 -8.93 4.94
C LYS A 29 9.90 -7.71 5.56
N PHE A 30 9.74 -6.62 4.81
CA PHE A 30 9.14 -5.37 5.28
C PHE A 30 7.78 -5.08 4.64
N GLN A 31 7.36 -5.89 3.67
CA GLN A 31 6.02 -5.76 3.09
C GLN A 31 4.98 -6.26 4.10
N TRP A 32 3.88 -5.52 4.24
CA TRP A 32 2.82 -5.83 5.20
C TRP A 32 1.54 -6.16 4.43
N PHE A 33 1.56 -7.29 3.70
CA PHE A 33 0.50 -7.66 2.76
C PHE A 33 -0.85 -8.00 3.41
N SER A 34 -0.86 -8.36 4.69
CA SER A 34 -2.08 -8.76 5.40
C SER A 34 -2.06 -8.29 6.85
N TRP A 35 -3.20 -8.41 7.52
CA TRP A 35 -3.28 -8.23 8.97
C TRP A 35 -2.19 -9.06 9.67
N ARG A 36 -1.50 -8.43 10.64
CA ARG A 36 -0.39 -8.98 11.43
C ARG A 36 0.94 -9.24 10.67
N GLY A 37 1.08 -8.70 9.46
CA GLY A 37 2.37 -8.56 8.79
C GLY A 37 2.90 -9.84 8.15
N PRO A 38 4.14 -9.82 7.62
CA PRO A 38 4.65 -10.86 6.70
C PRO A 38 4.72 -12.27 7.30
N VAL A 39 4.77 -12.39 8.63
CA VAL A 39 4.77 -13.69 9.33
C VAL A 39 3.56 -13.88 10.25
N GLY A 40 2.56 -12.99 10.19
CA GLY A 40 1.30 -13.13 10.92
C GLY A 40 1.38 -12.95 12.45
N ASN A 41 2.50 -12.48 12.99
CA ASN A 41 2.71 -12.32 14.43
C ASN A 41 2.50 -10.88 14.94
N GLY A 42 2.29 -9.90 14.04
CA GLY A 42 2.10 -8.49 14.39
C GLY A 42 3.38 -7.75 14.76
N VAL A 43 4.56 -8.28 14.39
CA VAL A 43 5.86 -7.68 14.69
C VAL A 43 6.48 -7.13 13.42
N SER A 44 6.93 -5.86 13.46
CA SER A 44 7.79 -5.30 12.41
C SER A 44 9.21 -5.87 12.54
N HIS A 45 9.83 -6.22 11.43
CA HIS A 45 11.23 -6.64 11.39
C HIS A 45 12.19 -5.49 11.11
N GLU A 46 11.70 -4.25 11.01
CA GLU A 46 12.54 -3.07 10.89
C GLU A 46 13.31 -2.83 12.18
N GLU A 47 14.56 -2.39 12.04
CA GLU A 47 15.45 -2.08 13.15
C GLU A 47 15.72 -0.58 13.17
N TYR A 48 15.67 0.02 14.36
CA TYR A 48 15.82 1.46 14.55
C TYR A 48 16.96 1.72 15.53
N GLU A 49 17.88 2.63 15.15
CA GLU A 49 18.91 3.13 16.08
C GLU A 49 18.26 3.94 17.20
N ASP A 50 18.71 3.72 18.43
CA ASP A 50 18.25 4.39 19.66
C ASP A 50 16.74 4.30 19.99
N TRP A 51 15.91 3.67 19.16
CA TRP A 51 14.44 3.64 19.29
C TRP A 51 13.82 5.04 19.47
N LYS A 52 14.45 6.08 18.90
CA LYS A 52 13.96 7.46 18.97
C LYS A 52 13.11 7.77 17.74
N PHE A 53 11.82 7.93 17.96
CA PHE A 53 10.86 8.31 16.92
C PHE A 53 10.50 9.79 17.02
N ASN A 54 10.12 10.38 15.88
CA ASN A 54 9.48 11.70 15.87
C ASN A 54 8.17 11.61 16.67
N ASN A 55 7.97 12.53 17.61
CA ASN A 55 6.74 12.58 18.41
C ASN A 55 5.53 13.15 17.63
N LYS A 56 5.76 13.64 16.42
CA LYS A 56 4.72 14.09 15.49
C LYS A 56 4.62 13.11 14.33
N PRO A 57 3.40 12.78 13.89
CA PRO A 57 3.23 12.00 12.67
C PRO A 57 3.80 12.77 11.48
N SER A 58 4.39 12.04 10.53
CA SER A 58 4.90 12.64 9.29
C SER A 58 3.75 13.18 8.42
N TRP A 59 2.58 12.54 8.51
CA TRP A 59 1.34 12.93 7.87
C TRP A 59 0.16 12.25 8.59
N THR A 60 -1.05 12.75 8.36
CA THR A 60 -2.31 12.15 8.81
C THR A 60 -3.30 12.12 7.66
N TYR A 61 -4.23 11.16 7.67
CA TYR A 61 -5.31 11.05 6.68
C TYR A 61 -6.63 10.79 7.41
N ASP A 62 -7.62 11.65 7.18
CA ASP A 62 -8.93 11.55 7.83
C ASP A 62 -9.79 10.48 7.15
N LEU A 63 -10.14 9.43 7.89
CA LEU A 63 -10.96 8.32 7.43
C LEU A 63 -11.69 7.70 8.62
N LYS A 64 -13.00 7.43 8.50
CA LYS A 64 -13.67 6.54 9.45
C LYS A 64 -13.17 5.12 9.15
N GLY A 65 -12.46 4.53 10.09
CA GLY A 65 -11.89 3.19 9.93
C GLY A 65 -11.46 2.61 11.27
N ARG A 66 -11.36 1.29 11.33
CA ARG A 66 -10.91 0.53 12.52
C ARG A 66 -10.04 -0.68 12.16
N GLY A 67 -9.77 -0.87 10.86
CA GLY A 67 -8.91 -1.93 10.33
C GLY A 67 -7.43 -1.62 10.48
N THR A 68 -6.59 -2.61 10.21
CA THR A 68 -5.14 -2.45 10.11
C THR A 68 -4.76 -2.04 8.68
N PRO A 69 -4.02 -0.95 8.47
CA PRO A 69 -3.43 -0.64 7.19
C PRO A 69 -2.49 -1.76 6.72
N VAL A 70 -2.53 -2.07 5.43
CA VAL A 70 -1.58 -2.99 4.79
C VAL A 70 -0.71 -2.22 3.80
N ILE A 71 0.53 -2.65 3.62
CA ILE A 71 1.53 -1.92 2.83
C ILE A 71 2.14 -2.86 1.80
N ALA A 72 2.12 -2.43 0.54
CA ALA A 72 2.82 -3.09 -0.55
C ALA A 72 3.47 -2.05 -1.46
N ASP A 73 4.76 -2.25 -1.78
CA ASP A 73 5.47 -1.50 -2.81
C ASP A 73 5.36 0.04 -2.64
N GLY A 74 5.49 0.50 -1.39
CA GLY A 74 5.41 1.93 -1.04
C GLY A 74 3.99 2.52 -1.00
N LYS A 75 2.97 1.69 -1.18
CA LYS A 75 1.55 2.06 -1.10
C LYS A 75 0.92 1.49 0.15
N MET A 76 0.11 2.31 0.82
CA MET A 76 -0.68 1.92 1.99
C MET A 76 -2.14 1.81 1.59
N PHE A 77 -2.76 0.68 1.92
CA PHE A 77 -4.17 0.41 1.67
C PHE A 77 -4.91 0.36 2.99
N VAL A 78 -5.96 1.18 3.10
CA VAL A 78 -6.74 1.33 4.32
C VAL A 78 -8.20 1.09 4.01
N PHE A 79 -8.78 0.10 4.69
CA PHE A 79 -10.22 -0.10 4.67
C PHE A 79 -10.88 0.91 5.60
N GLY A 80 -11.92 1.56 5.11
CA GLY A 80 -12.72 2.52 5.86
C GLY A 80 -14.13 2.60 5.32
N TYR A 81 -14.85 3.60 5.80
CA TYR A 81 -16.22 3.87 5.40
C TYR A 81 -16.55 5.37 5.50
N ARG A 82 -17.67 5.77 4.89
CA ARG A 82 -18.27 7.09 5.04
C ARG A 82 -19.80 6.97 5.02
N GLY A 83 -20.47 8.06 5.35
CA GLY A 83 -21.93 8.04 5.51
C GLY A 83 -22.37 7.48 6.86
N GLU A 84 -23.69 7.38 7.03
CA GLU A 84 -24.39 6.92 8.23
C GLU A 84 -25.74 6.27 7.80
N GLY A 85 -26.23 5.30 8.58
CA GLY A 85 -27.48 4.59 8.30
C GLY A 85 -27.48 3.89 6.93
N GLU A 86 -28.50 4.15 6.11
CA GLU A 86 -28.69 3.53 4.79
C GLU A 86 -27.76 4.08 3.70
N GLU A 87 -27.04 5.18 3.97
CA GLU A 87 -26.10 5.81 3.04
C GLU A 87 -24.64 5.45 3.34
N VAL A 88 -24.40 4.41 4.13
CA VAL A 88 -23.03 3.96 4.39
C VAL A 88 -22.40 3.38 3.13
N GLU A 89 -21.19 3.84 2.85
CA GLU A 89 -20.32 3.30 1.82
C GLU A 89 -19.03 2.79 2.46
N GLU A 90 -18.72 1.53 2.17
CA GLU A 90 -17.43 0.91 2.43
C GLU A 90 -16.44 1.30 1.34
N LEU A 91 -15.19 1.55 1.72
CA LEU A 91 -14.20 2.01 0.77
C LEU A 91 -12.78 1.56 1.13
N ILE A 92 -12.03 1.20 0.09
CA ILE A 92 -10.60 0.96 0.17
C ILE A 92 -9.86 2.16 -0.40
N VAL A 93 -9.00 2.77 0.39
CA VAL A 93 -8.16 3.90 -0.02
C VAL A 93 -6.74 3.43 -0.26
N CYS A 94 -6.16 3.77 -1.39
CA CYS A 94 -4.73 3.65 -1.64
C CYS A 94 -4.04 5.00 -1.44
N LEU A 95 -3.09 5.04 -0.52
CA LEU A 95 -2.27 6.19 -0.19
C LEU A 95 -0.81 5.90 -0.56
N ASP A 96 -0.08 6.93 -0.99
CA ASP A 96 1.38 6.89 -0.97
C ASP A 96 1.85 6.82 0.49
N ALA A 97 2.58 5.76 0.87
CA ALA A 97 2.91 5.48 2.26
C ALA A 97 3.85 6.52 2.89
N LYS A 98 4.63 7.24 2.06
CA LYS A 98 5.59 8.24 2.52
C LYS A 98 4.93 9.59 2.79
N THR A 99 3.97 9.97 1.96
CA THR A 99 3.37 11.31 1.95
C THR A 99 1.95 11.36 2.47
N GLY A 100 1.25 10.22 2.55
CA GLY A 100 -0.16 10.15 2.89
C GLY A 100 -1.10 10.64 1.78
N LYS A 101 -0.56 10.96 0.59
CA LYS A 101 -1.36 11.45 -0.54
C LYS A 101 -2.21 10.32 -1.09
N LYS A 102 -3.52 10.55 -1.22
CA LYS A 102 -4.42 9.63 -1.91
C LYS A 102 -4.04 9.48 -3.38
N GLU A 103 -3.81 8.25 -3.78
CA GLU A 103 -3.60 7.89 -5.19
C GLU A 103 -4.92 7.51 -5.85
N TRP A 104 -5.68 6.62 -5.21
CA TRP A 104 -6.99 6.18 -5.70
C TRP A 104 -7.86 5.68 -4.54
N GLU A 105 -9.14 5.50 -4.84
CA GLU A 105 -10.15 4.96 -3.93
C GLU A 105 -11.14 4.11 -4.72
N TYR A 106 -11.60 3.03 -4.11
CA TYR A 106 -12.74 2.26 -4.60
C TYR A 106 -13.76 2.16 -3.48
N SER A 107 -15.01 2.53 -3.77
CA SER A 107 -16.10 2.54 -2.81
C SER A 107 -17.31 1.77 -3.32
N PHE A 108 -18.05 1.16 -2.40
CA PHE A 108 -19.30 0.47 -2.68
C PHE A 108 -20.25 0.63 -1.50
N ARG A 109 -21.55 0.60 -1.77
CA ARG A 109 -22.58 0.74 -0.75
C ARG A 109 -22.61 -0.52 0.13
N ASP A 110 -22.73 -0.32 1.43
CA ASP A 110 -23.08 -1.39 2.35
C ASP A 110 -24.60 -1.55 2.36
N TYR A 111 -25.06 -2.76 2.09
CA TYR A 111 -26.47 -3.11 2.02
C TYR A 111 -26.92 -4.02 3.16
N ILE A 112 -26.03 -4.41 4.07
CA ILE A 112 -26.31 -5.45 5.07
C ILE A 112 -26.73 -4.82 6.39
N SER A 113 -25.84 -4.11 7.08
CA SER A 113 -26.15 -3.50 8.38
C SER A 113 -25.07 -2.55 8.88
N ASP A 114 -25.50 -1.43 9.43
CA ASP A 114 -24.67 -0.46 10.15
C ASP A 114 -24.11 -0.96 11.50
N THR A 115 -24.61 -2.10 12.01
CA THR A 115 -24.23 -2.66 13.32
C THR A 115 -22.71 -2.86 13.45
N ILE A 116 -22.01 -3.12 12.34
CA ILE A 116 -20.55 -3.33 12.32
C ILE A 116 -19.81 -2.04 12.72
N TYR A 117 -20.26 -0.89 12.24
CA TYR A 117 -19.60 0.41 12.46
C TYR A 117 -19.77 0.91 13.89
N ASP A 118 -20.88 0.54 14.53
CA ASP A 118 -21.19 0.99 15.89
C ASP A 118 -20.57 0.09 16.98
N ARG A 119 -20.40 -1.22 16.74
CA ARG A 119 -20.10 -2.17 17.82
C ARG A 119 -18.74 -2.84 17.82
N TYR A 120 -18.05 -2.95 16.69
CA TYR A 120 -16.85 -3.78 16.63
C TYR A 120 -15.69 -3.02 15.97
N SER A 121 -15.31 -3.49 14.80
CA SER A 121 -14.24 -3.02 13.96
C SER A 121 -14.60 -3.44 12.54
N ILE A 122 -13.91 -2.86 11.57
CA ILE A 122 -13.98 -3.30 10.17
C ILE A 122 -12.79 -4.20 9.86
N GLY A 123 -12.85 -4.90 8.73
CA GLY A 123 -11.79 -5.78 8.25
C GLY A 123 -10.47 -5.05 7.94
N SER A 124 -9.52 -5.79 7.38
CA SER A 124 -8.30 -5.24 6.81
C SER A 124 -8.15 -5.84 5.42
N ALA A 125 -7.69 -5.05 4.46
CA ALA A 125 -7.41 -5.60 3.14
C ALA A 125 -6.30 -6.66 3.21
N ALA A 126 -6.27 -7.53 2.20
CA ALA A 126 -5.17 -8.44 1.94
C ALA A 126 -4.64 -8.19 0.53
N ILE A 127 -3.33 -8.29 0.36
CA ILE A 127 -2.65 -8.07 -0.92
C ILE A 127 -2.02 -9.39 -1.32
N ASP A 128 -2.30 -9.85 -2.54
CA ASP A 128 -1.55 -10.97 -3.11
C ASP A 128 -0.15 -10.48 -3.51
N PRO A 129 0.94 -11.01 -2.92
CA PRO A 129 2.30 -10.57 -3.21
C PRO A 129 2.72 -10.80 -4.67
N ILE A 130 2.08 -11.76 -5.37
CA ILE A 130 2.42 -12.12 -6.74
C ILE A 130 1.63 -11.24 -7.73
N THR A 131 0.31 -11.23 -7.63
CA THR A 131 -0.54 -10.50 -8.59
C THR A 131 -0.71 -9.03 -8.26
N LYS A 132 -0.40 -8.62 -7.02
CA LYS A 132 -0.62 -7.27 -6.48
C LYS A 132 -2.08 -6.85 -6.43
N ASN A 133 -2.99 -7.81 -6.56
CA ASN A 133 -4.41 -7.59 -6.33
C ASN A 133 -4.67 -7.28 -4.86
N VAL A 134 -5.58 -6.35 -4.62
CA VAL A 134 -6.05 -5.97 -3.28
C VAL A 134 -7.44 -6.56 -3.09
N TYR A 135 -7.61 -7.29 -1.98
CA TYR A 135 -8.83 -7.97 -1.60
C TYR A 135 -9.39 -7.36 -0.33
N LEU A 136 -10.72 -7.23 -0.31
CA LEU A 136 -11.50 -6.79 0.84
C LEU A 136 -12.55 -7.85 1.17
#